data_AF-A0AAD1HDH0-F1
#
_entry.id   AF-A0AAD1HDH0-F1
#
_cell.length_a   1.000
_cell.length_b   1.000
_cell.length_c   1.000
_cell.angle_alpha   90.00
_cell.angle_beta   90.00
_cell.angle_gamma   90.00
#
_symmetry.space_group_name_H-M   'P 1'
#
loop_
_entity.id
_entity.type
_entity.pdbx_description
1 polymer ?
#
loop_
_entity_poly.entity_id
_entity_poly.type
_entity_poly.pdbx_seq_one_letter_code
_entity_poly.pdbx_strand_id
1 'polypeptide(L)'
;MTSPPPPYGAYPPPYGEYPPSYEYPQPPTAYPPPKSTNTLAVLALVCAFVFAPLGIVFGHISMSQIKKTGEEGHGMALAGLIIGYVITALSILVVVLSLLFLIAVGRTLESLDGMVPDTTYTAEPTPGVNADPLPDFKPPATLGSNCQYPATTEPASKPAKPPRTGRVPTTPALVSASIMTNRGGIGLQLDNAKAPCTVNNFASLAQQGFYDDTTCHRLTTGPSLGVLQCGDPSGTGTGGPGYRFPNEYPTNQFRLSDPALQTPLLYPRGTLAMANSGLGTNGSQFFLVYEDSMLPPTYTVFGTIDNTGLTTLDKIAAAGTADGSDDGKPKQSVTIESVRLD
;
A
#
# COMPACT_ATOMS: atom_id res chain seq x y z
N MET A 1 44.29 79.84 -36.75
CA MET A 1 44.28 78.36 -36.67
C MET A 1 44.48 77.89 -38.10
N THR A 2 45.56 77.27 -38.57
CA THR A 2 46.70 76.56 -37.96
C THR A 2 47.88 76.67 -38.94
N SER A 3 49.08 76.99 -38.45
CA SER A 3 50.33 77.08 -39.21
C SER A 3 50.86 75.68 -39.58
N PRO A 4 51.65 75.54 -40.68
CA PRO A 4 52.01 74.25 -41.24
C PRO A 4 53.19 73.58 -40.50
N PRO A 5 53.27 72.23 -40.48
CA PRO A 5 54.45 71.53 -39.98
C PRO A 5 55.60 71.50 -41.02
N PRO A 6 56.88 71.50 -40.57
CA PRO A 6 58.07 71.51 -41.42
C PRO A 6 58.66 70.06 -41.57
N PRO A 7 59.88 69.83 -42.11
CA PRO A 7 60.12 68.93 -43.24
C PRO A 7 60.63 67.53 -42.83
N TYR A 8 60.49 66.55 -43.73
CA TYR A 8 61.10 65.22 -43.59
C TYR A 8 62.62 65.31 -43.59
N GLY A 9 63.22 65.04 -42.43
CA GLY A 9 64.67 64.96 -42.21
C GLY A 9 65.25 63.62 -42.66
N ALA A 10 66.33 63.75 -43.43
CA ALA A 10 67.47 62.86 -43.70
C ALA A 10 67.49 61.43 -43.13
N TYR A 11 67.73 60.47 -44.03
CA TYR A 11 68.28 59.14 -43.73
C TYR A 11 69.77 59.23 -43.36
N PRO A 12 70.25 58.54 -42.29
CA PRO A 12 71.65 58.19 -42.10
C PRO A 12 72.02 56.85 -42.80
N PRO A 13 73.33 56.53 -42.92
CA PRO A 13 73.93 55.71 -43.98
C PRO A 13 73.96 54.20 -43.65
N PRO A 14 74.45 53.32 -44.56
CA PRO A 14 74.20 51.89 -44.47
C PRO A 14 75.05 51.21 -43.40
N TYR A 15 74.45 50.14 -42.89
CA TYR A 15 74.91 49.16 -41.91
C TYR A 15 76.35 48.72 -42.18
N GLY A 16 77.21 48.93 -41.18
CA GLY A 16 78.55 48.37 -41.09
C GLY A 16 78.55 46.87 -40.82
N GLU A 17 79.72 46.28 -41.05
CA GLU A 17 80.09 44.88 -41.08
C GLU A 17 79.60 44.00 -39.91
N TYR A 18 79.28 42.74 -40.25
CA TYR A 18 79.01 41.66 -39.30
C TYR A 18 80.26 41.28 -38.49
N PRO A 19 80.19 41.21 -37.14
CA PRO A 19 81.20 40.51 -36.34
C PRO A 19 80.91 38.98 -36.29
N PRO A 20 81.94 38.15 -35.98
CA PRO A 20 81.90 36.71 -36.18
C PRO A 20 80.97 35.99 -35.19
N SER A 21 80.38 34.88 -35.65
CA SER A 21 79.51 34.00 -34.89
C SER A 21 80.24 33.35 -33.71
N TYR A 22 79.94 33.81 -32.49
CA TYR A 22 80.10 33.05 -31.26
C TYR A 22 79.29 31.74 -31.26
N GLU A 23 80.00 30.64 -31.07
CA GLU A 23 79.42 29.30 -30.94
C GLU A 23 78.87 29.14 -29.50
N TYR A 24 77.54 29.07 -29.37
CA TYR A 24 76.89 28.83 -28.08
C TYR A 24 77.05 27.36 -27.64
N PRO A 25 77.38 27.08 -26.38
CA PRO A 25 77.33 25.71 -25.85
C PRO A 25 75.91 25.16 -25.93
N GLN A 26 75.74 24.02 -26.60
CA GLN A 26 74.46 23.30 -26.66
C GLN A 26 74.05 22.86 -25.24
N PRO A 27 72.80 23.11 -24.78
CA PRO A 27 72.32 22.51 -23.55
C PRO A 27 72.20 20.99 -23.73
N PRO A 28 72.45 20.16 -22.70
CA PRO A 28 72.28 18.71 -22.82
C PRO A 28 70.81 18.39 -23.06
N THR A 29 70.48 17.99 -24.29
CA THR A 29 69.16 17.47 -24.66
C THR A 29 69.08 15.99 -24.33
N ALA A 30 68.28 15.62 -23.34
CA ALA A 30 67.52 14.37 -23.31
C ALA A 30 66.59 14.37 -22.09
N TYR A 31 65.38 14.90 -22.23
CA TYR A 31 64.32 14.50 -21.32
C TYR A 31 64.00 13.03 -21.62
N PRO A 32 63.98 12.13 -20.63
CA PRO A 32 63.56 10.75 -20.87
C PRO A 32 62.11 10.76 -21.40
N PRO A 33 61.75 9.87 -22.34
CA PRO A 33 60.39 9.78 -22.84
C PRO A 33 59.44 9.50 -21.67
N PRO A 34 58.26 10.15 -21.61
CA PRO A 34 57.29 9.89 -20.55
C PRO A 34 56.85 8.43 -20.60
N LYS A 35 56.83 7.78 -19.43
CA LYS A 35 56.40 6.39 -19.31
C LYS A 35 54.88 6.33 -19.41
N SER A 36 54.35 5.41 -20.20
CA SER A 36 52.91 5.15 -20.27
C SER A 36 52.42 4.55 -18.95
N THR A 37 51.22 4.96 -18.52
CA THR A 37 50.54 4.39 -17.36
C THR A 37 49.85 3.08 -17.73
N ASN A 38 49.96 2.05 -16.87
CA ASN A 38 49.32 0.77 -17.11
C ASN A 38 47.78 0.87 -17.06
N THR A 39 47.10 0.47 -18.13
CA THR A 39 45.63 0.56 -18.25
C THR A 39 44.90 -0.28 -17.21
N LEU A 40 45.47 -1.42 -16.79
CA LEU A 40 44.87 -2.26 -15.75
C LEU A 40 44.95 -1.61 -14.36
N ALA A 41 45.92 -0.74 -14.10
CA ALA A 41 46.00 0.03 -12.86
C ALA A 41 44.86 1.06 -12.76
N VAL A 42 44.50 1.69 -13.89
CA VAL A 42 43.35 2.60 -13.97
C VAL A 42 42.05 1.83 -13.81
N LEU A 43 41.91 0.68 -14.49
CA LEU A 43 40.74 -0.19 -14.35
C LEU A 43 40.59 -0.75 -12.93
N ALA A 44 41.69 -1.08 -12.26
CA ALA A 44 41.66 -1.52 -10.86
C ALA A 44 41.02 -0.45 -9.94
N LEU A 45 41.37 0.82 -10.15
CA LEU A 45 40.82 1.93 -9.37
C LEU A 45 39.32 2.15 -9.67
N VAL A 46 38.92 2.16 -10.94
CA VAL A 46 37.52 2.38 -11.34
C VAL A 46 36.62 1.22 -10.89
N CYS A 47 37.06 -0.03 -11.12
CA CYS A 47 36.30 -1.21 -10.75
C CYS A 47 36.21 -1.40 -9.24
N ALA A 48 37.14 -0.88 -8.43
CA ALA A 48 37.05 -0.97 -6.97
C ALA A 48 35.75 -0.35 -6.42
N PHE A 49 35.21 0.69 -7.07
CA PHE A 49 33.96 1.36 -6.67
C PHE A 49 32.70 0.75 -7.30
N VAL A 50 32.79 0.24 -8.53
CA VAL A 50 31.62 -0.26 -9.28
C VAL A 50 31.37 -1.75 -8.99
N PHE A 51 32.44 -2.53 -8.89
CA PHE A 51 32.40 -3.96 -8.63
C PHE A 51 33.73 -4.43 -8.00
N ALA A 52 33.82 -4.28 -6.68
CA ALA A 52 35.04 -4.48 -5.91
C ALA A 52 35.82 -5.79 -6.20
N PRO A 53 35.17 -6.96 -6.45
CA PRO A 53 35.90 -8.18 -6.80
C PRO A 53 36.73 -8.06 -8.09
N LEU A 54 36.24 -7.36 -9.11
CA LEU A 54 37.01 -7.12 -10.35
C LEU A 54 38.16 -6.13 -10.11
N GLY A 55 37.95 -5.11 -9.27
CA GLY A 55 39.00 -4.17 -8.87
C GLY A 55 40.19 -4.85 -8.21
N ILE A 56 39.94 -5.85 -7.33
CA ILE A 56 40.98 -6.65 -6.68
C ILE A 56 41.77 -7.48 -7.70
N VAL A 57 41.08 -8.13 -8.65
CA VAL A 57 41.71 -8.95 -9.70
C VAL A 57 42.62 -8.09 -10.59
N PHE A 58 42.13 -6.94 -11.08
CA PHE A 58 42.93 -6.04 -11.90
C PHE A 58 44.08 -5.39 -11.11
N GLY A 59 43.91 -5.13 -9.82
CA GLY A 59 44.97 -4.62 -8.95
C GLY A 59 46.15 -5.59 -8.84
N HIS A 60 45.89 -6.89 -8.66
CA HIS A 60 46.95 -7.90 -8.62
C HIS A 60 47.64 -8.10 -9.97
N ILE A 61 46.88 -8.08 -11.08
CA ILE A 61 47.44 -8.27 -12.42
C ILE A 61 48.30 -7.07 -12.83
N SER A 62 47.82 -5.84 -12.61
CA SER A 62 48.57 -4.61 -12.90
C SER A 62 49.87 -4.52 -12.10
N MET A 63 49.87 -4.95 -10.83
CA MET A 63 51.08 -5.05 -10.00
C MET A 63 52.15 -5.98 -10.60
N SER A 64 51.74 -7.12 -11.17
CA SER A 64 52.66 -8.04 -11.85
C SER A 64 53.17 -7.46 -13.17
N GLN A 65 52.32 -6.75 -13.91
CA GLN A 65 52.70 -6.12 -15.19
C GLN A 65 53.65 -4.95 -14.97
N ILE A 66 53.33 -4.02 -14.07
CA ILE A 66 54.17 -2.85 -13.75
C ILE A 66 55.59 -3.26 -13.34
N LYS A 67 55.72 -4.36 -12.57
CA LYS A 67 57.03 -4.90 -12.19
C LYS A 67 57.83 -5.46 -13.38
N LYS A 68 57.16 -5.94 -14.42
CA LYS A 68 57.78 -6.53 -15.62
C LYS A 68 58.04 -5.51 -16.73
N THR A 69 57.14 -4.53 -16.89
CA THR A 69 57.14 -3.57 -18.01
C THR A 69 57.77 -2.22 -17.63
N GLY A 70 57.87 -1.90 -16.34
CA GLY A 70 58.42 -0.62 -15.87
C GLY A 70 57.51 0.58 -16.10
N GLU A 71 56.24 0.34 -16.42
CA GLU A 71 55.17 1.33 -16.61
C GLU A 71 54.82 2.07 -15.31
N GLU A 72 54.22 3.25 -15.42
CA GLU A 72 53.71 3.98 -14.26
C GLU A 72 52.32 3.48 -13.83
N GLY A 73 51.92 3.80 -12.59
CA GLY A 73 50.60 3.41 -12.06
C GLY A 73 50.62 2.52 -10.82
N HIS A 74 51.79 2.27 -10.22
CA HIS A 74 51.91 1.46 -9.00
C HIS A 74 51.02 1.98 -7.85
N GLY A 75 50.98 3.31 -7.65
CA GLY A 75 50.12 3.93 -6.64
C GLY A 75 48.63 3.73 -6.90
N MET A 76 48.20 3.80 -8.17
CA MET A 76 46.79 3.61 -8.56
C MET A 76 46.34 2.15 -8.37
N ALA A 77 47.19 1.19 -8.75
CA ALA A 77 46.94 -0.22 -8.51
C ALA A 77 46.87 -0.56 -7.01
N LEU A 78 47.73 0.04 -6.18
CA LEU A 78 47.69 -0.15 -4.72
C LEU A 78 46.42 0.48 -4.11
N ALA A 79 46.07 1.69 -4.52
CA ALA A 79 44.85 2.37 -4.06
C ALA A 79 43.59 1.58 -4.44
N GLY A 80 43.48 1.11 -5.68
CA GLY A 80 42.37 0.28 -6.15
C GLY A 80 42.25 -1.04 -5.37
N LEU A 81 43.37 -1.65 -5.00
CA LEU A 81 43.40 -2.88 -4.22
C LEU A 81 42.94 -2.66 -2.77
N ILE A 82 43.44 -1.61 -2.10
CA ILE A 82 43.02 -1.24 -0.74
C ILE A 82 41.53 -0.93 -0.70
N ILE A 83 41.07 -0.06 -1.61
CA ILE A 83 39.65 0.32 -1.72
C ILE A 83 38.78 -0.91 -2.01
N GLY A 84 39.21 -1.78 -2.93
CA GLY A 84 38.51 -3.01 -3.27
C GLY A 84 38.34 -3.95 -2.07
N TYR A 85 39.40 -4.19 -1.28
CA TYR A 85 39.30 -5.02 -0.07
C TYR A 85 38.41 -4.39 1.00
N VAL A 86 38.51 -3.08 1.23
CA VAL A 86 37.69 -2.36 2.22
C VAL A 86 36.21 -2.42 1.84
N ILE A 87 35.86 -2.12 0.59
CA ILE A 87 34.47 -2.18 0.11
C ILE A 87 33.94 -3.61 0.18
N THR A 88 34.72 -4.61 -0.24
CA THR A 88 34.31 -6.02 -0.15
C THR A 88 34.05 -6.45 1.29
N ALA A 89 34.92 -6.07 2.23
CA ALA A 89 34.74 -6.38 3.66
C ALA A 89 33.49 -5.71 4.24
N LEU A 90 33.23 -4.44 3.90
CA LEU A 90 32.03 -3.73 4.33
C LEU A 90 30.75 -4.32 3.72
N SER A 91 30.78 -4.70 2.43
CA SER A 91 29.64 -5.37 1.79
C SER A 91 29.33 -6.73 2.43
N ILE A 92 30.35 -7.53 2.75
CA ILE A 92 30.18 -8.79 3.47
C ILE A 92 29.58 -8.54 4.86
N LEU A 93 30.08 -7.53 5.58
CA LEU A 93 29.55 -7.17 6.90
C LEU A 93 28.06 -6.79 6.82
N VAL A 94 27.67 -5.97 5.85
CA VAL A 94 26.27 -5.58 5.63
C VAL A 94 25.41 -6.81 5.33
N VAL A 95 25.86 -7.69 4.42
CA VAL A 95 25.12 -8.93 4.10
C VAL A 95 24.95 -9.81 5.33
N VAL A 96 26.01 -9.99 6.14
CA VAL A 96 25.93 -10.77 7.38
C VAL A 96 24.96 -10.13 8.36
N LEU A 97 25.02 -8.82 8.57
CA LEU A 97 24.10 -8.10 9.45
C LEU A 97 22.65 -8.17 8.95
N SER A 98 22.41 -8.03 7.65
CA SER A 98 21.09 -8.21 7.04
C SER A 98 20.58 -9.64 7.21
N LEU A 99 21.44 -10.65 7.06
CA LEU A 99 21.06 -12.06 7.25
C LEU A 99 20.71 -12.34 8.73
N LEU A 100 21.52 -11.82 9.66
CA LEU A 100 21.25 -11.92 11.10
C LEU A 100 19.96 -11.21 11.48
N PHE A 101 19.68 -10.03 10.89
CA PHE A 101 18.44 -9.30 11.09
C PHE A 101 17.24 -10.09 10.55
N LEU A 102 17.33 -10.65 9.33
CA LEU A 102 16.27 -11.50 8.77
C LEU A 102 16.01 -12.74 9.62
N ILE A 103 17.05 -13.38 10.17
CA ILE A 103 16.90 -14.51 11.09
C ILE A 103 16.26 -14.06 12.40
N ALA A 104 16.64 -12.89 12.94
CA ALA A 104 16.03 -12.35 14.15
C ALA A 104 14.55 -12.03 13.94
N VAL A 105 14.19 -11.37 12.83
CA VAL A 105 12.80 -11.10 12.45
C VAL A 105 12.03 -12.39 12.22
N GLY A 106 12.60 -13.38 11.53
CA GLY A 106 11.98 -14.69 11.32
C GLY A 106 11.64 -15.40 12.64
N ARG A 107 12.58 -15.39 13.61
CA ARG A 107 12.34 -15.95 14.96
C ARG A 107 11.28 -15.17 15.74
N THR A 108 11.22 -13.85 15.57
CA THR A 108 10.16 -13.02 16.17
C THR A 108 8.80 -13.33 15.53
N LEU A 109 8.74 -13.54 14.22
CA LEU A 109 7.51 -13.94 13.51
C LEU A 109 7.04 -15.34 13.91
N GLU A 110 7.95 -16.32 14.08
CA GLU A 110 7.62 -17.65 14.62
C GLU A 110 7.07 -17.58 16.06
N SER A 111 7.56 -16.63 16.87
CA SER A 111 7.00 -16.37 18.21
C SER A 111 5.62 -15.70 18.18
N LEU A 112 5.22 -15.09 17.05
CA LEU A 112 3.92 -14.47 16.85
C LEU A 112 2.89 -15.45 16.24
N ASP A 113 3.35 -16.43 15.46
CA ASP A 113 2.49 -17.48 14.89
C ASP A 113 1.95 -18.45 15.96
N GLY A 114 2.66 -18.59 17.09
CA GLY A 114 2.18 -19.29 18.29
C GLY A 114 1.10 -18.57 19.10
N MET A 115 0.69 -17.36 18.69
CA MET A 115 -0.38 -16.56 19.31
C MET A 115 -1.60 -16.36 18.41
N VAL A 116 -1.67 -17.04 17.27
CA VAL A 116 -2.90 -17.11 16.46
C VAL A 116 -3.69 -18.33 16.92
N PRO A 117 -4.72 -18.19 17.78
CA PRO A 117 -5.66 -19.28 17.96
C PRO A 117 -6.30 -19.58 16.60
N ASP A 118 -6.32 -20.86 16.24
CA ASP A 118 -7.14 -21.40 15.16
C ASP A 118 -8.57 -20.89 15.37
N THR A 119 -8.93 -19.84 14.65
CA THR A 119 -10.14 -19.07 14.90
C THR A 119 -11.28 -19.68 14.10
N THR A 120 -11.60 -20.92 14.42
CA THR A 120 -13.02 -21.25 14.61
C THR A 120 -13.51 -20.38 15.75
N TYR A 121 -14.00 -19.17 15.43
CA TYR A 121 -14.84 -18.38 16.31
C TYR A 121 -16.15 -19.13 16.53
N THR A 122 -16.12 -20.15 17.39
CA THR A 122 -17.26 -20.46 18.24
C THR A 122 -17.32 -19.33 19.24
N ALA A 123 -18.11 -18.30 18.94
CA ALA A 123 -18.52 -17.34 19.95
C ALA A 123 -19.14 -18.14 21.09
N GLU A 124 -18.52 -18.11 22.28
CA GLU A 124 -19.25 -18.48 23.49
C GLU A 124 -20.37 -17.43 23.62
N PRO A 125 -21.65 -17.85 23.67
CA PRO A 125 -22.75 -16.92 23.73
C PRO A 125 -22.63 -16.11 25.03
N THR A 126 -22.72 -14.78 24.89
CA THR A 126 -22.85 -13.87 26.02
C THR A 126 -23.99 -14.35 26.93
N PRO A 127 -23.75 -14.61 28.23
CA PRO A 127 -24.80 -15.12 29.12
C PRO A 127 -25.96 -14.13 29.21
N GLY A 128 -27.09 -14.44 28.58
CA GLY A 128 -28.32 -13.65 28.68
C GLY A 128 -29.16 -13.49 27.41
N VAL A 129 -28.60 -13.78 26.22
CA VAL A 129 -29.36 -13.70 24.96
C VAL A 129 -29.70 -15.11 24.48
N ASN A 130 -30.86 -15.63 24.89
CA ASN A 130 -31.41 -16.87 24.34
C ASN A 130 -31.92 -16.59 22.92
N ALA A 131 -31.03 -16.67 21.94
CA ALA A 131 -31.32 -16.40 20.54
C ALA A 131 -30.75 -17.48 19.63
N ASP A 132 -31.55 -17.90 18.65
CA ASP A 132 -31.09 -18.86 17.65
C ASP A 132 -29.97 -18.22 16.80
N PRO A 133 -28.89 -18.96 16.50
CA PRO A 133 -27.83 -18.48 15.64
C PRO A 133 -28.31 -18.30 14.20
N LEU A 134 -27.50 -17.61 13.37
CA LEU A 134 -27.69 -17.63 11.92
C LEU A 134 -27.71 -19.07 11.39
N PRO A 135 -28.57 -19.37 10.39
CA PRO A 135 -28.67 -20.72 9.85
C PRO A 135 -27.40 -21.13 9.11
N ASP A 136 -27.14 -22.44 9.03
CA ASP A 136 -26.06 -22.95 8.18
C ASP A 136 -26.23 -22.50 6.73
N PHE A 137 -25.12 -22.13 6.10
CA PHE A 137 -25.13 -21.75 4.69
C PHE A 137 -25.27 -22.98 3.78
N LYS A 138 -26.38 -23.05 3.06
CA LYS A 138 -26.60 -23.98 1.95
C LYS A 138 -26.49 -23.19 0.64
N PRO A 139 -25.42 -23.38 -0.15
CA PRO A 139 -25.21 -22.60 -1.36
C PRO A 139 -26.31 -22.90 -2.38
N PRO A 140 -27.08 -21.89 -2.85
CA PRO A 140 -28.03 -22.10 -3.92
C PRO A 140 -27.29 -22.40 -5.23
N ALA A 141 -27.88 -23.24 -6.09
CA ALA A 141 -27.30 -23.55 -7.41
C ALA A 141 -27.07 -22.31 -8.29
N THR A 142 -27.79 -21.23 -8.00
CA THR A 142 -27.73 -19.94 -8.70
C THR A 142 -26.80 -18.92 -8.04
N LEU A 143 -26.04 -19.30 -7.01
CA LEU A 143 -25.14 -18.40 -6.29
C LEU A 143 -24.15 -17.70 -7.25
N GLY A 144 -24.14 -16.37 -7.25
CA GLY A 144 -23.32 -15.55 -8.14
C GLY A 144 -23.62 -15.71 -9.64
N SER A 145 -24.60 -16.52 -10.04
CA SER A 145 -24.83 -16.83 -11.47
C SER A 145 -25.37 -15.64 -12.27
N ASN A 146 -26.12 -14.75 -11.63
CA ASN A 146 -26.79 -13.64 -12.28
C ASN A 146 -27.01 -12.45 -11.32
N CYS A 147 -25.94 -11.74 -10.96
CA CYS A 147 -26.04 -10.51 -10.17
C CYS A 147 -26.61 -9.37 -11.01
N GLN A 148 -27.62 -8.69 -10.47
CA GLN A 148 -28.34 -7.61 -11.15
C GLN A 148 -28.50 -6.42 -10.21
N TYR A 149 -28.38 -5.22 -10.77
CA TYR A 149 -28.36 -3.95 -10.03
C TYR A 149 -29.31 -2.94 -10.69
N PRO A 150 -30.63 -3.21 -10.74
CA PRO A 150 -31.59 -2.32 -11.36
C PRO A 150 -31.61 -0.94 -10.70
N ALA A 151 -31.71 0.11 -11.52
CA ALA A 151 -31.84 1.48 -11.05
C ALA A 151 -33.06 1.68 -10.14
N THR A 152 -32.93 2.62 -9.21
CA THR A 152 -34.02 3.13 -8.37
C THR A 152 -34.59 4.42 -8.96
N THR A 153 -35.75 4.84 -8.46
CA THR A 153 -36.34 6.15 -8.79
C THR A 153 -35.53 7.29 -8.16
N GLU A 154 -34.96 7.03 -6.99
CA GLU A 154 -34.09 7.93 -6.26
C GLU A 154 -32.71 7.94 -6.93
N PRO A 155 -32.16 9.13 -7.24
CA PRO A 155 -30.83 9.25 -7.81
C PRO A 155 -29.75 8.88 -6.78
N ALA A 156 -28.56 8.55 -7.28
CA ALA A 156 -27.41 8.30 -6.42
C ALA A 156 -27.02 9.56 -5.62
N SER A 157 -26.74 9.41 -4.33
CA SER A 157 -26.33 10.51 -3.45
C SER A 157 -24.91 11.02 -3.74
N LYS A 158 -24.12 10.20 -4.44
CA LYS A 158 -22.79 10.52 -4.99
C LYS A 158 -22.68 9.82 -6.36
N PRO A 159 -21.93 10.33 -7.34
CA PRO A 159 -21.76 9.64 -8.62
C PRO A 159 -21.31 8.20 -8.44
N ALA A 160 -22.09 7.26 -8.97
CA ALA A 160 -21.82 5.83 -8.92
C ALA A 160 -22.26 5.17 -10.23
N LYS A 161 -21.46 4.24 -10.72
CA LYS A 161 -21.85 3.30 -11.77
C LYS A 161 -22.20 1.97 -11.10
N PRO A 162 -23.32 1.33 -11.50
CA PRO A 162 -23.60 -0.03 -11.07
C PRO A 162 -22.43 -0.97 -11.40
N PRO A 163 -22.15 -1.96 -10.55
CA PRO A 163 -21.12 -2.96 -10.82
C PRO A 163 -21.48 -3.84 -12.02
N ARG A 164 -20.53 -4.66 -12.47
CA ARG A 164 -20.75 -5.61 -13.57
C ARG A 164 -21.91 -6.56 -13.24
N THR A 165 -22.87 -6.68 -14.16
CA THR A 165 -24.00 -7.61 -14.06
C THR A 165 -23.67 -9.00 -14.62
N GLY A 166 -24.56 -9.95 -14.35
CA GLY A 166 -24.46 -11.34 -14.80
C GLY A 166 -23.63 -12.21 -13.85
N ARG A 167 -22.89 -13.17 -14.39
CA ARG A 167 -22.11 -14.12 -13.57
C ARG A 167 -20.96 -13.42 -12.85
N VAL A 168 -20.96 -13.47 -11.52
CA VAL A 168 -19.90 -13.02 -10.62
C VAL A 168 -19.20 -14.26 -10.02
N PRO A 169 -17.85 -14.36 -10.08
CA PRO A 169 -17.12 -15.47 -9.47
C PRO A 169 -17.23 -15.48 -7.94
N THR A 170 -17.39 -16.66 -7.36
CA THR A 170 -17.34 -16.89 -5.90
C THR A 170 -15.93 -17.24 -5.39
N THR A 171 -14.92 -17.08 -6.26
CA THR A 171 -13.50 -17.36 -5.99
C THR A 171 -12.66 -16.10 -6.25
N PRO A 172 -11.76 -15.70 -5.34
CA PRO A 172 -11.50 -16.32 -4.03
C PRO A 172 -12.72 -16.25 -3.12
N ALA A 173 -12.81 -17.21 -2.18
CA ALA A 173 -13.95 -17.31 -1.27
C ALA A 173 -14.04 -16.11 -0.31
N LEU A 174 -12.87 -15.58 0.05
CA LEU A 174 -12.72 -14.42 0.89
C LEU A 174 -11.97 -13.33 0.11
N VAL A 175 -12.38 -12.08 0.28
CA VAL A 175 -11.72 -10.89 -0.29
C VAL A 175 -11.39 -9.96 0.86
N SER A 176 -10.15 -9.48 0.94
CA SER A 176 -9.74 -8.55 2.00
C SER A 176 -10.02 -7.11 1.59
N ALA A 177 -10.49 -6.32 2.54
CA ALA A 177 -10.74 -4.90 2.36
C ALA A 177 -10.50 -4.14 3.66
N SER A 178 -10.19 -2.86 3.55
CA SER A 178 -9.95 -1.98 4.69
C SER A 178 -10.80 -0.72 4.59
N ILE A 179 -11.44 -0.34 5.69
CA ILE A 179 -12.05 0.98 5.87
C ILE A 179 -11.12 1.83 6.72
N MET A 180 -10.64 2.94 6.16
CA MET A 180 -9.93 3.96 6.92
C MET A 180 -10.91 5.00 7.41
N THR A 181 -10.93 5.23 8.72
CA THR A 181 -11.73 6.28 9.34
C THR A 181 -10.87 7.24 10.14
N ASN A 182 -11.40 8.44 10.40
CA ASN A 182 -10.79 9.40 11.34
C ASN A 182 -10.74 8.90 12.80
N ARG A 183 -11.25 7.69 13.09
CA ARG A 183 -11.20 7.03 14.41
C ARG A 183 -10.26 5.82 14.46
N GLY A 184 -9.75 5.37 13.32
CA GLY A 184 -8.94 4.17 13.20
C GLY A 184 -9.28 3.34 11.96
N GLY A 185 -8.41 2.39 11.65
CA GLY A 185 -8.63 1.41 10.59
C GLY A 185 -9.57 0.29 11.04
N ILE A 186 -10.36 -0.22 10.10
CA ILE A 186 -11.26 -1.35 10.28
C ILE A 186 -10.97 -2.34 9.15
N GLY A 187 -10.30 -3.44 9.46
CA GLY A 187 -10.04 -4.51 8.51
C GLY A 187 -11.27 -5.38 8.33
N LEU A 188 -11.53 -5.80 7.09
CA LEU A 188 -12.69 -6.60 6.71
C LEU A 188 -12.24 -7.84 5.94
N GLN A 189 -12.91 -8.96 6.23
CA GLN A 189 -12.87 -10.15 5.38
C GLN A 189 -14.23 -10.36 4.74
N LEU A 190 -14.36 -10.01 3.47
CA LEU A 190 -15.61 -10.10 2.70
C LEU A 190 -15.87 -11.55 2.25
N ASP A 191 -17.08 -12.06 2.51
CA ASP A 191 -17.48 -13.46 2.22
C ASP A 191 -18.09 -13.58 0.81
N ASN A 192 -17.21 -13.58 -0.19
CA ASN A 192 -17.58 -13.72 -1.61
C ASN A 192 -18.18 -15.11 -1.92
N ALA A 193 -17.88 -16.12 -1.11
CA ALA A 193 -18.44 -17.46 -1.25
C ALA A 193 -19.90 -17.56 -0.75
N LYS A 194 -20.39 -16.61 0.06
CA LYS A 194 -21.79 -16.60 0.53
C LYS A 194 -22.63 -15.46 -0.03
N ALA A 195 -22.00 -14.31 -0.32
CA ALA A 195 -22.66 -13.10 -0.79
C ALA A 195 -21.94 -12.45 -1.99
N PRO A 196 -21.71 -13.17 -3.10
CA PRO A 196 -20.93 -12.67 -4.24
C PRO A 196 -21.51 -11.40 -4.88
N CYS A 197 -22.84 -11.25 -4.97
CA CYS A 197 -23.41 -10.04 -5.57
C CYS A 197 -23.21 -8.82 -4.67
N THR A 198 -23.24 -9.03 -3.35
CA THR A 198 -22.98 -8.01 -2.33
C THR A 198 -21.51 -7.60 -2.30
N VAL A 199 -20.59 -8.57 -2.33
CA VAL A 199 -19.14 -8.30 -2.38
C VAL A 199 -18.78 -7.58 -3.68
N ASN A 200 -19.32 -7.99 -4.82
CA ASN A 200 -19.13 -7.30 -6.11
C ASN A 200 -19.63 -5.85 -6.08
N ASN A 201 -20.75 -5.59 -5.42
CA ASN A 201 -21.28 -4.24 -5.20
C ASN A 201 -20.33 -3.40 -4.32
N PHE A 202 -20.01 -3.90 -3.13
CA PHE A 202 -19.17 -3.19 -2.17
C PHE A 202 -17.79 -2.88 -2.77
N ALA A 203 -17.15 -3.87 -3.40
CA ALA A 203 -15.88 -3.72 -4.09
C ALA A 203 -15.92 -2.66 -5.19
N SER A 204 -16.96 -2.67 -6.03
CA SER A 204 -17.10 -1.70 -7.12
C SER A 204 -17.31 -0.28 -6.60
N LEU A 205 -18.12 -0.10 -5.54
CA LEU A 205 -18.32 1.22 -4.92
C LEU A 205 -17.04 1.72 -4.23
N ALA A 206 -16.30 0.84 -3.55
CA ALA A 206 -15.01 1.16 -2.96
C ALA A 206 -13.98 1.61 -4.01
N GLN A 207 -13.86 0.87 -5.13
CA GLN A 207 -12.96 1.24 -6.24
C GLN A 207 -13.32 2.57 -6.90
N GLN A 208 -14.60 2.97 -6.85
CA GLN A 208 -15.07 4.25 -7.35
C GLN A 208 -14.90 5.40 -6.33
N GLY A 209 -14.38 5.13 -5.13
CA GLY A 209 -14.29 6.10 -4.05
C GLY A 209 -15.67 6.57 -3.56
N PHE A 210 -16.71 5.75 -3.73
CA PHE A 210 -18.09 6.13 -3.36
C PHE A 210 -18.22 6.39 -1.86
N TYR A 211 -17.48 5.63 -1.05
CA TYR A 211 -17.47 5.74 0.41
C TYR A 211 -16.51 6.81 0.94
N ASP A 212 -15.62 7.34 0.10
CA ASP A 212 -14.63 8.34 0.51
C ASP A 212 -15.34 9.63 0.95
N ASP A 213 -14.87 10.20 2.06
CA ASP A 213 -15.39 11.40 2.73
C ASP A 213 -16.87 11.31 3.13
N THR A 214 -17.34 10.13 3.52
CA THR A 214 -18.72 9.91 3.98
C THR A 214 -18.78 9.67 5.48
N THR A 215 -19.91 9.98 6.13
CA THR A 215 -20.07 9.80 7.58
C THR A 215 -20.86 8.55 7.91
N CYS A 216 -20.52 7.92 9.03
CA CYS A 216 -21.41 6.95 9.67
C CYS A 216 -22.50 7.73 10.41
N HIS A 217 -23.74 7.57 9.98
CA HIS A 217 -24.85 8.44 10.36
C HIS A 217 -25.66 7.89 11.52
N ARG A 218 -25.46 6.63 11.92
CA ARG A 218 -26.22 5.99 12.99
C ARG A 218 -25.35 5.03 13.80
N LEU A 219 -25.46 5.15 15.11
CA LEU A 219 -24.91 4.26 16.12
C LEU A 219 -26.05 3.86 17.03
N THR A 220 -26.15 2.58 17.34
CA THR A 220 -27.06 2.07 18.38
C THR A 220 -26.25 1.54 19.54
N THR A 221 -26.68 1.83 20.77
CA THR A 221 -26.06 1.38 22.02
C THR A 221 -27.04 0.65 22.94
N GLY A 222 -28.17 0.23 22.41
CA GLY A 222 -29.20 -0.50 23.14
C GLY A 222 -28.81 -1.96 23.42
N PRO A 223 -29.47 -2.62 24.39
CA PRO A 223 -29.08 -3.95 24.89
C PRO A 223 -29.27 -5.11 23.91
N SER A 224 -30.00 -4.90 22.81
CA SER A 224 -30.26 -5.92 21.79
C SER A 224 -29.68 -5.57 20.42
N LEU A 225 -29.07 -4.39 20.27
CA LEU A 225 -28.57 -3.89 19.00
C LEU A 225 -27.38 -2.96 19.22
N GLY A 226 -26.18 -3.48 18.97
CA GLY A 226 -24.92 -2.73 19.01
C GLY A 226 -24.28 -2.66 17.64
N VAL A 227 -24.69 -1.67 16.83
CA VAL A 227 -24.19 -1.51 15.46
C VAL A 227 -23.78 -0.07 15.16
N LEU A 228 -22.75 0.09 14.33
CA LEU A 228 -22.42 1.35 13.66
C LEU A 228 -22.79 1.23 12.17
N GLN A 229 -23.70 2.08 11.70
CA GLN A 229 -24.20 2.09 10.32
C GLN A 229 -23.58 3.23 9.50
N CYS A 230 -23.09 2.87 8.31
CA CYS A 230 -22.36 3.74 7.39
C CYS A 230 -22.81 3.50 5.93
N GLY A 231 -22.12 4.12 4.97
CA GLY A 231 -22.31 3.85 3.54
C GLY A 231 -23.41 4.66 2.86
N ASP A 232 -23.92 5.71 3.53
CA ASP A 232 -24.78 6.73 2.92
C ASP A 232 -23.99 8.03 2.71
N PRO A 233 -23.65 8.42 1.47
CA PRO A 233 -22.95 9.67 1.21
C PRO A 233 -23.70 10.93 1.63
N SER A 234 -25.03 10.88 1.74
CA SER A 234 -25.82 12.01 2.22
C SER A 234 -25.77 12.16 3.75
N GLY A 235 -25.43 11.09 4.47
CA GLY A 235 -25.43 11.04 5.94
C GLY A 235 -26.82 11.16 6.58
N THR A 236 -27.89 10.91 5.82
CA THR A 236 -29.28 11.07 6.29
C THR A 236 -29.95 9.75 6.66
N GLY A 237 -29.40 8.63 6.20
CA GLY A 237 -29.96 7.28 6.30
C GLY A 237 -30.86 6.89 5.13
N THR A 238 -31.16 7.82 4.21
CA THR A 238 -32.04 7.57 3.06
C THR A 238 -31.31 7.57 1.72
N GLY A 239 -30.02 7.91 1.70
CA GLY A 239 -29.23 7.93 0.47
C GLY A 239 -28.73 6.55 0.03
N GLY A 240 -28.15 6.51 -1.16
CA GLY A 240 -27.73 5.27 -1.80
C GLY A 240 -27.04 5.47 -3.15
N PRO A 241 -26.74 4.38 -3.88
CA PRO A 241 -25.95 4.42 -5.10
C PRO A 241 -26.79 4.59 -6.38
N GLY A 242 -28.11 4.85 -6.25
CA GLY A 242 -29.04 5.01 -7.37
C GLY A 242 -29.50 3.69 -8.01
N TYR A 243 -29.25 2.57 -7.35
CA TYR A 243 -29.72 1.25 -7.72
C TYR A 243 -29.92 0.39 -6.47
N ARG A 244 -30.60 -0.75 -6.66
CA ARG A 244 -30.82 -1.74 -5.61
C ARG A 244 -30.50 -3.15 -6.09
N PHE A 245 -30.33 -4.09 -5.17
CA PHE A 245 -30.17 -5.51 -5.50
C PHE A 245 -30.74 -6.45 -4.41
N PRO A 246 -30.96 -7.74 -4.75
CA PRO A 246 -31.49 -8.75 -3.83
C PRO A 246 -30.62 -9.03 -2.60
N ASN A 247 -31.25 -9.57 -1.55
CA ASN A 247 -30.56 -10.13 -0.39
C ASN A 247 -29.92 -11.47 -0.74
N GLU A 248 -28.78 -11.76 -0.11
CA GLU A 248 -28.10 -13.06 -0.15
C GLU A 248 -28.16 -13.71 1.23
N TYR A 249 -27.12 -14.43 1.66
CA TYR A 249 -27.08 -15.07 2.98
C TYR A 249 -27.27 -14.04 4.11
N PRO A 250 -28.06 -14.32 5.17
CA PRO A 250 -28.80 -15.56 5.45
C PRO A 250 -30.19 -15.61 4.83
N THR A 251 -30.68 -14.53 4.22
CA THR A 251 -32.05 -14.42 3.68
C THR A 251 -32.37 -15.52 2.67
N ASN A 252 -31.40 -15.90 1.83
CA ASN A 252 -31.57 -16.97 0.85
C ASN A 252 -31.63 -18.39 1.44
N GLN A 253 -31.51 -18.54 2.77
CA GLN A 253 -31.73 -19.81 3.48
C GLN A 253 -33.21 -20.03 3.84
N PHE A 254 -34.05 -19.03 3.61
CA PHE A 254 -35.49 -19.06 3.90
C PHE A 254 -36.30 -18.91 2.61
N ARG A 255 -37.55 -19.39 2.65
CA ARG A 255 -38.53 -19.05 1.60
C ARG A 255 -38.98 -17.60 1.82
N LEU A 256 -39.26 -16.86 0.75
CA LEU A 256 -39.70 -15.46 0.87
C LEU A 256 -40.98 -15.26 1.69
N SER A 257 -41.84 -16.28 1.77
CA SER A 257 -43.07 -16.29 2.57
C SER A 257 -42.89 -16.89 3.97
N ASP A 258 -41.67 -17.23 4.36
CA ASP A 258 -41.38 -17.88 5.64
C ASP A 258 -41.53 -16.87 6.78
N PRO A 259 -42.40 -17.12 7.80
CA PRO A 259 -42.52 -16.22 8.95
C PRO A 259 -41.22 -16.09 9.74
N ALA A 260 -40.28 -17.05 9.65
CA ALA A 260 -38.97 -16.96 10.28
C ALA A 260 -38.14 -15.76 9.79
N LEU A 261 -38.47 -15.17 8.63
CA LEU A 261 -37.87 -13.91 8.17
C LEU A 261 -38.20 -12.71 9.08
N GLN A 262 -39.18 -12.83 9.98
CA GLN A 262 -39.51 -11.80 10.97
C GLN A 262 -38.98 -12.12 12.37
N THR A 263 -38.40 -13.30 12.58
CA THR A 263 -37.87 -13.72 13.87
C THR A 263 -36.43 -13.24 14.01
N PRO A 264 -36.09 -12.43 15.04
CA PRO A 264 -34.72 -12.03 15.27
C PRO A 264 -33.80 -13.23 15.54
N LEU A 265 -32.67 -13.27 14.85
CA LEU A 265 -31.57 -14.20 15.07
C LEU A 265 -30.35 -13.44 15.61
N LEU A 266 -29.42 -14.18 16.22
CA LEU A 266 -28.16 -13.63 16.68
C LEU A 266 -27.24 -13.34 15.49
N TYR A 267 -26.86 -12.07 15.33
CA TYR A 267 -25.75 -11.60 14.50
C TYR A 267 -24.57 -11.37 15.44
N PRO A 268 -23.55 -12.24 15.44
CA PRO A 268 -22.45 -12.14 16.39
C PRO A 268 -21.65 -10.85 16.21
N ARG A 269 -21.04 -10.38 17.30
CA ARG A 269 -19.99 -9.37 17.25
C ARG A 269 -18.96 -9.69 16.15
N GLY A 270 -18.58 -8.66 15.39
CA GLY A 270 -17.68 -8.78 14.24
C GLY A 270 -18.36 -9.04 12.91
N THR A 271 -19.69 -9.14 12.87
CA THR A 271 -20.44 -9.30 11.62
C THR A 271 -20.48 -8.00 10.82
N LEU A 272 -20.25 -8.10 9.51
CA LEU A 272 -20.52 -7.04 8.53
C LEU A 272 -21.76 -7.40 7.72
N ALA A 273 -22.77 -6.51 7.70
CA ALA A 273 -24.01 -6.76 7.00
C ALA A 273 -24.59 -5.53 6.28
N MET A 274 -25.35 -5.77 5.21
CA MET A 274 -25.99 -4.71 4.43
C MET A 274 -27.18 -4.13 5.20
N ALA A 275 -27.29 -2.81 5.25
CA ALA A 275 -28.52 -2.15 5.63
C ALA A 275 -29.49 -2.13 4.43
N ASN A 276 -30.78 -2.21 4.72
CA ASN A 276 -31.84 -2.14 3.70
C ASN A 276 -33.14 -1.60 4.32
N SER A 277 -34.11 -1.28 3.45
CA SER A 277 -35.46 -0.83 3.79
C SER A 277 -36.50 -1.91 3.49
N GLY A 278 -36.08 -3.18 3.52
CA GLY A 278 -36.88 -4.34 3.15
C GLY A 278 -36.15 -5.29 2.20
N LEU A 279 -36.80 -6.42 1.92
CA LEU A 279 -36.28 -7.42 1.01
C LEU A 279 -36.08 -6.84 -0.40
N GLY A 280 -34.92 -7.08 -0.98
CA GLY A 280 -34.56 -6.66 -2.33
C GLY A 280 -34.14 -5.21 -2.48
N THR A 281 -33.85 -4.52 -1.37
CA THR A 281 -33.49 -3.10 -1.38
C THR A 281 -32.06 -2.84 -0.88
N ASN A 282 -31.16 -3.82 -0.99
CA ASN A 282 -29.75 -3.57 -0.68
C ASN A 282 -29.20 -2.49 -1.64
N GLY A 283 -28.44 -1.54 -1.10
CA GLY A 283 -27.83 -0.44 -1.86
C GLY A 283 -26.36 -0.29 -1.52
N SER A 284 -25.99 0.82 -0.90
CA SER A 284 -24.60 1.09 -0.49
C SER A 284 -24.39 1.05 1.02
N GLN A 285 -25.46 1.16 1.80
CA GLN A 285 -25.38 1.24 3.26
C GLN A 285 -25.11 -0.13 3.88
N PHE A 286 -24.29 -0.15 4.91
CA PHE A 286 -23.92 -1.34 5.67
C PHE A 286 -23.78 -0.98 7.15
N PHE A 287 -23.83 -1.99 8.01
CA PHE A 287 -23.58 -1.83 9.43
C PHE A 287 -22.52 -2.83 9.93
N LEU A 288 -21.76 -2.35 10.91
CA LEU A 288 -20.68 -3.04 11.59
C LEU A 288 -21.20 -3.45 12.97
N VAL A 289 -21.36 -4.75 13.20
CA VAL A 289 -21.86 -5.29 14.45
C VAL A 289 -20.72 -5.33 15.46
N TYR A 290 -20.74 -4.42 16.44
CA TYR A 290 -19.72 -4.37 17.48
C TYR A 290 -20.14 -5.11 18.75
N GLU A 291 -21.42 -5.44 18.92
CA GLU A 291 -21.91 -6.27 20.02
C GLU A 291 -22.94 -7.27 19.48
N ASP A 292 -23.04 -8.44 20.10
CA ASP A 292 -24.04 -9.45 19.75
C ASP A 292 -25.41 -8.81 19.59
N SER A 293 -25.96 -8.90 18.38
CA SER A 293 -27.13 -8.13 17.97
C SER A 293 -28.25 -9.01 17.48
N MET A 294 -29.47 -8.65 17.83
CA MET A 294 -30.69 -9.38 17.48
C MET A 294 -31.37 -8.74 16.28
N LEU A 295 -31.29 -9.41 15.13
CA LEU A 295 -31.79 -8.88 13.87
C LEU A 295 -32.53 -9.97 13.09
N PRO A 296 -33.62 -9.65 12.37
CA PRO A 296 -34.23 -10.61 11.45
C PRO A 296 -33.21 -11.08 10.39
N PRO A 297 -33.33 -12.30 9.83
CA PRO A 297 -32.43 -12.82 8.80
C PRO A 297 -32.65 -12.17 7.42
N THR A 298 -33.06 -10.91 7.40
CA THR A 298 -33.30 -10.09 6.20
C THR A 298 -32.16 -9.12 5.90
N TYR A 299 -31.07 -9.15 6.66
CA TYR A 299 -29.88 -8.33 6.41
C TYR A 299 -28.75 -9.20 5.90
N THR A 300 -28.24 -8.89 4.70
CA THR A 300 -27.24 -9.74 4.05
C THR A 300 -25.91 -9.64 4.80
N VAL A 301 -25.46 -10.75 5.38
CA VAL A 301 -24.12 -10.88 5.97
C VAL A 301 -23.14 -11.11 4.84
N PHE A 302 -22.13 -10.25 4.71
CA PHE A 302 -21.20 -10.29 3.60
C PHE A 302 -19.73 -10.15 4.02
N GLY A 303 -19.44 -10.27 5.32
CA GLY A 303 -18.07 -10.36 5.81
C GLY A 303 -17.96 -10.34 7.32
N THR A 304 -16.72 -10.34 7.78
CA THR A 304 -16.34 -10.17 9.19
C THR A 304 -15.37 -9.00 9.37
N ILE A 305 -15.26 -8.53 10.61
CA ILE A 305 -14.41 -7.41 11.03
C ILE A 305 -13.24 -7.96 11.84
N ASP A 306 -12.04 -7.43 11.62
CA ASP A 306 -10.85 -7.81 12.36
C ASP A 306 -10.81 -7.24 13.80
N ASN A 307 -9.89 -7.74 14.62
CA ASN A 307 -9.78 -7.32 16.02
C ASN A 307 -9.39 -5.84 16.18
N THR A 308 -8.61 -5.30 15.25
CA THR A 308 -8.25 -3.88 15.22
C THR A 308 -9.48 -3.01 14.96
N GLY A 309 -10.31 -3.39 13.99
CA GLY A 309 -11.59 -2.75 13.70
C GLY A 309 -12.55 -2.83 14.87
N LEU A 310 -12.67 -3.99 15.50
CA LEU A 310 -13.49 -4.18 16.71
C LEU A 310 -13.05 -3.26 17.86
N THR A 311 -11.75 -3.10 18.08
CA THR A 311 -11.21 -2.16 19.08
C THR A 311 -11.54 -0.70 18.73
N THR A 312 -11.53 -0.35 17.44
CA THR A 312 -11.95 0.98 16.96
C THR A 312 -13.43 1.21 17.23
N LEU A 313 -14.27 0.21 16.93
CA LEU A 313 -15.72 0.26 17.15
C LEU A 313 -16.08 0.36 18.63
N ASP A 314 -15.37 -0.33 19.53
CA ASP A 314 -15.59 -0.24 20.98
C ASP A 314 -15.41 1.19 21.50
N LYS A 315 -14.36 1.88 21.01
CA LYS A 315 -14.10 3.27 21.40
C LYS A 315 -15.21 4.21 20.91
N ILE A 316 -15.72 3.98 19.71
CA ILE A 316 -16.84 4.75 19.14
C ILE A 316 -18.11 4.51 19.97
N ALA A 317 -18.43 3.24 20.22
CA ALA A 317 -19.61 2.84 20.98
C ALA A 317 -19.59 3.36 22.43
N ALA A 318 -18.44 3.25 23.12
CA ALA A 318 -18.28 3.73 24.48
C ALA A 318 -18.45 5.26 24.62
N ALA A 319 -18.24 6.02 23.54
CA ALA A 319 -18.53 7.45 23.53
C ALA A 319 -20.03 7.77 23.47
N GLY A 320 -20.85 6.82 23.01
CA GLY A 320 -22.30 6.93 22.88
C GLY A 320 -22.77 7.75 21.68
N THR A 321 -24.08 7.99 21.64
CA THR A 321 -24.73 8.84 20.64
C THR A 321 -24.66 10.32 21.01
N ALA A 322 -24.83 11.20 20.02
CA ALA A 322 -24.70 12.64 20.15
C ALA A 322 -25.75 13.26 21.08
N ASP A 323 -26.96 12.69 21.11
CA ASP A 323 -28.07 13.11 21.96
C ASP A 323 -28.18 12.28 23.25
N GLY A 324 -27.32 11.28 23.43
CA GLY A 324 -27.30 10.40 24.61
C GLY A 324 -28.42 9.35 24.60
N SER A 325 -29.16 9.20 23.50
CA SER A 325 -30.13 8.13 23.30
C SER A 325 -29.44 6.80 22.94
N ASP A 326 -30.19 5.70 22.95
CA ASP A 326 -29.67 4.40 22.52
C ASP A 326 -29.60 4.23 20.99
N ASP A 327 -30.10 5.19 20.20
CA ASP A 327 -30.13 5.14 18.75
C ASP A 327 -30.08 6.56 18.16
N GLY A 328 -28.95 6.91 17.57
CA GLY A 328 -28.77 8.24 17.00
C GLY A 328 -27.43 8.40 16.28
N LYS A 329 -27.07 9.65 15.98
CA LYS A 329 -25.75 9.94 15.39
C LYS A 329 -24.65 9.62 16.41
N PRO A 330 -23.48 9.11 15.99
CA PRO A 330 -22.33 8.96 16.90
C PRO A 330 -21.97 10.29 17.57
N LYS A 331 -21.70 10.30 18.88
CA LYS A 331 -21.24 11.51 19.59
C LYS A 331 -19.91 12.01 19.05
N GLN A 332 -19.02 11.07 18.79
CA GLN A 332 -17.79 11.31 18.07
C GLN A 332 -18.04 11.02 16.61
N SER A 333 -18.03 12.07 15.77
CA SER A 333 -18.21 11.89 14.31
C SER A 333 -17.20 10.88 13.78
N VAL A 334 -17.73 9.90 13.04
CA VAL A 334 -16.96 8.87 12.33
C VAL A 334 -17.08 9.15 10.85
N THR A 335 -15.96 9.48 10.23
CA THR A 335 -15.87 9.75 8.79
C THR A 335 -15.04 8.65 8.17
N ILE A 336 -15.57 8.00 7.16
CA ILE A 336 -14.84 7.11 6.26
C ILE A 336 -14.02 8.01 5.35
N GLU A 337 -12.70 7.97 5.53
CA GLU A 337 -11.74 8.66 4.67
C GLU A 337 -11.57 7.90 3.37
N SER A 338 -11.49 6.57 3.44
CA SER A 338 -11.46 5.71 2.26
C SER A 338 -11.87 4.27 2.55
N VAL A 339 -12.29 3.57 1.50
CA VAL A 339 -12.46 2.11 1.51
C VAL A 339 -11.66 1.52 0.36
N ARG A 340 -10.81 0.53 0.64
CA ARG A 340 -9.93 -0.10 -0.36
C ARG A 340 -10.01 -1.62 -0.25
N LEU A 341 -9.81 -2.31 -1.37
CA LEU A 341 -9.52 -3.74 -1.38
C LEU A 341 -8.00 -3.90 -1.15
N ASP A 342 -7.60 -4.93 -0.41
CA ASP A 342 -6.19 -5.20 -0.08
C ASP A 342 -5.49 -6.10 -1.11
#